data_AF-A0A9X3AVS8-F1
#
_entry.id   AF-A0A9X3AVS8-F1
#
_cell.length_a   1.000
_cell.length_b   1.000
_cell.length_c   1.000
_cell.angle_alpha   90.00
_cell.angle_beta   90.00
_cell.angle_gamma   90.00
#
_symmetry.space_group_name_H-M   'P 1'
#
loop_
_entity.id
_entity.type
_entity.pdbx_description
1 polymer ?
#
loop_
_entity_poly.entity_id
_entity_poly.type
_entity_poly.pdbx_seq_one_letter_code
_entity_poly.pdbx_strand_id
1 'polypeptide(L)' 'MQIKPIRTVADNEAALKRIEQLFDAEPNTLEGDELEVLLTLVSAFEDAHFPIEAPDPIAAIQFRMEQ' A
#
# COMPACT_ATOMS: atom_id res chain seq x y z
N MET A 1 -11.29 10.02 -15.46
CA MET A 1 -10.84 8.84 -14.69
C MET A 1 -12.03 8.10 -14.11
N GLN A 2 -12.02 6.76 -14.11
CA GLN A 2 -12.91 5.95 -13.28
C GLN A 2 -12.06 5.26 -12.20
N ILE A 3 -11.91 5.90 -11.05
CA ILE A 3 -11.33 5.25 -9.87
C ILE A 3 -12.37 4.27 -9.32
N LYS A 4 -11.93 3.06 -8.99
CA LYS A 4 -12.78 2.00 -8.42
C LYS A 4 -12.23 1.58 -7.06
N PRO A 5 -13.11 1.15 -6.13
CA PRO A 5 -12.66 0.58 -4.86
C PRO A 5 -11.79 -0.66 -5.09
N ILE A 6 -10.74 -0.82 -4.29
CA ILE A 6 -9.91 -2.03 -4.26
C ILE A 6 -10.59 -3.05 -3.34
N ARG A 7 -11.05 -4.17 -3.89
CA ARG A 7 -11.78 -5.21 -3.15
C ARG A 7 -11.09 -6.56 -3.16
N THR A 8 -10.21 -6.77 -4.12
CA THR A 8 -9.50 -8.03 -4.32
C THR A 8 -8.01 -7.78 -4.47
N VAL A 9 -7.22 -8.83 -4.27
CA VAL A 9 -5.76 -8.78 -4.49
C VAL A 9 -5.44 -8.37 -5.94
N ALA A 10 -6.22 -8.83 -6.92
CA ALA A 10 -6.05 -8.44 -8.31
C ALA A 10 -6.30 -6.94 -8.56
N ASP A 11 -7.26 -6.34 -7.85
CA ASP A 11 -7.47 -4.89 -7.88
C ASP A 11 -6.27 -4.16 -7.26
N ASN A 12 -5.70 -4.69 -6.18
CA ASN A 12 -4.52 -4.12 -5.53
C ASN A 12 -3.31 -4.16 -6.46
N GLU A 13 -3.03 -5.30 -7.09
CA GLU A 13 -1.94 -5.44 -8.06
C GLU A 13 -2.11 -4.49 -9.27
N ALA A 14 -3.35 -4.31 -9.74
CA ALA A 14 -3.64 -3.37 -10.82
C ALA A 14 -3.42 -1.90 -10.38
N ALA A 15 -3.81 -1.55 -9.15
CA ALA A 15 -3.59 -0.24 -8.57
C ALA A 15 -2.09 0.05 -8.39
N LEU A 16 -1.31 -0.92 -7.89
CA LEU A 16 0.14 -0.82 -7.76
C LEU A 16 0.83 -0.57 -9.11
N LYS A 17 0.46 -1.33 -10.15
CA LYS A 17 0.98 -1.09 -11.52
C LYS A 17 0.63 0.29 -12.06
N ARG A 18 -0.54 0.83 -11.69
CA ARG A 18 -0.94 2.18 -12.09
C ARG A 18 -0.13 3.24 -11.34
N ILE A 19 0.10 3.05 -10.05
CA ILE A 19 0.97 3.89 -9.21
C ILE A 19 2.39 3.96 -9.80
N GLU A 20 2.96 2.82 -10.23
CA GLU A 20 4.28 2.78 -10.88
C GLU A 20 4.34 3.66 -12.14
N GLN A 21 3.26 3.73 -12.92
CA GLN A 21 3.18 4.58 -14.12
C GLN A 21 3.03 6.07 -13.79
N LEU A 22 2.54 6.39 -12.59
CA LEU A 22 2.25 7.74 -12.13
C LEU A 22 3.32 8.26 -11.16
N PHE A 23 4.41 7.52 -10.95
CA PHE A 23 5.39 7.83 -9.90
C PHE A 23 6.05 9.20 -10.06
N ASP A 24 6.22 9.65 -11.31
CA ASP A 24 6.75 10.97 -11.67
C ASP A 24 5.65 12.03 -11.88
N ALA A 25 4.40 11.76 -11.49
CA ALA A 25 3.31 12.71 -11.65
C ALA A 25 3.49 13.93 -10.75
N GLU A 26 3.38 15.12 -11.35
CA GLU A 26 3.50 16.38 -10.62
C GLU A 26 2.26 16.61 -9.72
N PRO A 27 2.43 17.16 -8.51
CA PRO A 27 1.33 17.52 -7.63
C PRO A 27 0.36 18.52 -8.30
N ASN A 28 -0.93 18.44 -7.94
CA ASN A 28 -2.00 19.29 -8.49
C ASN A 28 -2.22 19.14 -10.02
N THR A 29 -1.81 17.99 -10.58
CA THR A 29 -2.22 17.55 -11.92
C THR A 29 -3.26 16.44 -11.80
N LEU A 30 -3.98 16.14 -12.88
CA LEU A 30 -4.92 15.01 -12.88
C LEU A 30 -4.24 13.69 -12.54
N GLU A 31 -2.98 13.52 -12.94
CA GLU A 31 -2.16 12.34 -12.68
C GLU A 31 -1.68 12.31 -11.21
N GLY A 32 -1.33 13.47 -10.64
CA GLY A 32 -1.01 13.60 -9.22
C GLY A 32 -2.21 13.33 -8.32
N ASP A 33 -3.38 13.86 -8.67
CA ASP A 33 -4.64 13.59 -7.97
C ASP A 33 -5.01 12.09 -8.06
N GLU A 34 -4.76 11.45 -9.21
CA GLU A 34 -4.92 10.00 -9.37
C GLU A 34 -3.99 9.21 -8.44
N LEU A 35 -2.71 9.57 -8.43
CA LEU A 35 -1.70 8.94 -7.60
C LEU A 35 -2.08 9.00 -6.12
N GLU A 36 -2.47 10.18 -5.62
CA GLU A 36 -2.83 10.37 -4.21
C GLU A 36 -4.03 9.49 -3.80
N VAL A 37 -5.06 9.42 -4.65
CA VAL A 37 -6.24 8.61 -4.36
C VAL A 37 -5.90 7.12 -4.41
N LEU A 38 -5.10 6.67 -5.39
CA LEU A 38 -4.69 5.27 -5.49
C LEU A 38 -3.84 4.84 -4.29
N LEU A 39 -2.89 5.66 -3.85
CA LEU A 39 -2.10 5.40 -2.65
C LEU A 39 -2.98 5.23 -1.41
N THR A 40 -3.98 6.11 -1.25
CA THR A 40 -4.94 6.03 -0.14
C THR A 40 -5.75 4.74 -0.18
N LEU A 41 -6.23 4.34 -1.36
CA LEU A 41 -7.02 3.11 -1.51
C LEU A 41 -6.19 1.84 -1.29
N VAL A 42 -4.95 1.80 -1.78
CA VAL A 42 -4.03 0.68 -1.57
C VAL A 42 -3.73 0.54 -0.08
N SER A 43 -3.35 1.62 0.60
CA SER A 43 -3.08 1.61 2.04
C SER A 43 -4.29 1.09 2.84
N ALA A 44 -5.50 1.58 2.56
CA ALA A 44 -6.70 1.13 3.25
C ALA A 44 -7.02 -0.37 2.99
N PHE A 45 -6.74 -0.87 1.78
CA PHE A 45 -6.92 -2.28 1.46
C PHE A 45 -5.87 -3.14 2.19
N GLU A 46 -4.61 -2.73 2.18
CA GLU A 46 -3.51 -3.47 2.81
C GLU A 46 -3.65 -3.51 4.33
N ASP A 47 -4.01 -2.41 4.99
CA ASP A 47 -4.29 -2.39 6.42
C ASP A 47 -5.40 -3.38 6.83
N ALA A 48 -6.39 -3.56 5.96
CA ALA A 48 -7.52 -4.46 6.21
C ALA A 48 -7.21 -5.94 5.90
N HIS A 49 -6.32 -6.24 4.95
CA HIS A 49 -6.09 -7.60 4.44
C HIS A 49 -4.72 -8.18 4.80
N PHE A 50 -3.72 -7.32 5.04
CA PHE A 50 -2.35 -7.67 5.36
C PHE A 50 -1.89 -6.90 6.61
N PRO A 51 -2.55 -7.12 7.77
CA PRO A 51 -2.15 -6.45 8.99
C PRO A 51 -0.70 -6.81 9.32
N ILE A 52 0.10 -5.80 9.69
CA ILE A 52 1.45 -6.05 10.20
C ILE A 52 1.29 -6.73 11.56
N GLU A 53 1.50 -8.05 11.58
CA GLU A 53 1.55 -8.80 12.84
C GLU A 53 2.74 -8.31 13.66
N ALA A 54 2.51 -8.09 14.96
CA ALA A 54 3.61 -7.79 15.86
C ALA A 54 4.63 -8.94 15.81
N PRO A 55 5.95 -8.64 15.84
CA PRO A 55 6.95 -9.69 15.92
C PRO A 55 6.65 -10.55 17.14
N ASP A 56 6.82 -11.86 17.00
CA ASP A 56 6.63 -12.80 18.12
C ASP A 56 7.46 -12.30 19.32
N PRO A 57 6.83 -12.04 20.48
CA PRO A 57 7.54 -11.55 21.67
C PRO A 57 8.73 -12.43 22.06
N ILE A 58 8.67 -13.74 21.83
CA ILE A 58 9.78 -14.67 22.08
C ILE A 58 10.91 -14.43 21.08
N ALA A 59 10.60 -14.28 19.79
CA ALA A 59 11.59 -13.97 18.77
C ALA A 59 12.26 -12.61 19.02
N ALA A 60 11.51 -11.61 19.50
CA ALA A 60 12.06 -10.30 19.87
C ALA A 60 13.02 -10.39 21.07
N ILE A 61 12.74 -11.24 22.06
CA ILE A 61 13.64 -11.49 23.20
C ILE A 61 14.90 -12.22 22.73
N GLN A 62 14.77 -13.26 21.90
CA GLN A 62 15.91 -14.02 21.37
C GLN A 62 16.86 -13.13 20.56
N PHE A 63 16.32 -12.30 19.65
CA PHE A 63 17.11 -11.33 18.89
C PHE A 63 17.92 -10.40 19.79
N ARG A 64 17.36 -10.00 20.94
CA ARG A 64 18.05 -9.14 21.92
C ARG A 64 19.14 -9.87 22.71
N MET A 65 19.07 -11.19 22.84
CA MET A 65 20.08 -12.01 23.50
C MET A 65 21.29 -12.31 22.61
N GLU A 66 21.13 -12.27 21.28
CA GLU A 66 22.20 -12.53 20.30
C GLU A 66 23.06 -11.30 19.94
N GLN A 67 22.70 -10.11 20.46
CA GLN A 67 23.44 -8.84 20.30
C GLN A 67 24.28 -8.53 21.55
#